data_AF-A0A2C6DRT4-F1
#
_entry.id   AF-A0A2C6DRT4-F1
#
_cell.length_a   1.000
_cell.length_b   1.000
_cell.length_c   1.000
_cell.angle_alpha   90.00
_cell.angle_beta   90.00
_cell.angle_gamma   90.00
#
_symmetry.space_group_name_H-M   'P 1'
#
loop_
_entity.id
_entity.type
_entity.pdbx_description
1 polymer ?
#
loop_
_entity_poly.entity_id
_entity_poly.type
_entity_poly.pdbx_seq_one_letter_code
_entity_poly.pdbx_strand_id
1 'polypeptide(L)'
;MKTQRRTPRATALTKLAVGVGVALSLMGSAWADSTPTTTAVGGVLPVLVAPSNNTTHAVDFSGTYARTDVMSTGDTVVLTYRHDDPDGDEDDSLPTVVWSYAPAGGGDDVTIAPTSSVPADGSTPGTSTITIPSQALGAAAIKVEIWEQSKTGIPRRGQQAILVLDTSKGTNSGGGGGTASLPGPIVMGSGAGDIVGGIYRRADNPVAGGGATDYSRTTGHHPMVSETYLFRAWRDTNGNGVWDAGEEDVTPHLSSISWTLNGSNVTAAGSGAPTTLTAHATGVTTDQYTVPVNGASGSGAASGDQGFGLAVVFN
;
A
#
# COMPACT_ATOMS: atom_id res chain seq x y z
N MET A 1 -27.20 103.03 39.44
CA MET A 1 -26.58 101.79 39.93
C MET A 1 -26.57 100.79 38.78
N LYS A 2 -25.36 100.47 38.31
CA LYS A 2 -24.93 99.50 37.27
C LYS A 2 -25.79 99.38 35.99
N THR A 3 -25.59 100.29 35.02
CA THR A 3 -24.74 100.19 33.78
C THR A 3 -25.48 99.57 32.59
N GLN A 4 -26.08 100.40 31.71
CA GLN A 4 -25.55 100.94 30.43
C GLN A 4 -25.82 100.02 29.22
N ARG A 5 -26.89 100.29 28.46
CA ARG A 5 -26.95 101.04 27.17
C ARG A 5 -26.19 100.39 26.01
N ARG A 6 -26.92 100.00 24.94
CA ARG A 6 -26.74 100.55 23.58
C ARG A 6 -27.91 100.19 22.64
N THR A 7 -28.26 101.19 21.85
CA THR A 7 -29.35 101.35 20.87
C THR A 7 -29.04 100.67 19.51
N PRO A 8 -29.99 100.61 18.55
CA PRO A 8 -30.07 99.66 17.43
C PRO A 8 -29.33 100.11 16.16
N ARG A 9 -29.28 99.23 15.15
CA ARG A 9 -29.41 99.60 13.73
C ARG A 9 -29.65 98.39 12.83
N ALA A 10 -30.61 98.56 11.93
CA ALA A 10 -30.92 97.68 10.80
C ALA A 10 -29.81 97.71 9.74
N THR A 11 -29.60 96.61 9.02
CA THR A 11 -29.47 96.60 7.55
C THR A 11 -29.66 95.17 7.01
N ALA A 12 -30.32 95.07 5.86
CA ALA A 12 -30.59 93.86 5.09
C ALA A 12 -29.31 93.16 4.60
N LEU A 13 -29.37 91.84 4.38
CA LEU A 13 -28.95 91.21 3.13
C LEU A 13 -29.31 89.71 3.12
N THR A 14 -29.99 89.30 2.06
CA THR A 14 -30.12 87.93 1.56
C THR A 14 -28.74 87.31 1.34
N LYS A 15 -28.49 86.11 1.90
CA LYS A 15 -27.47 85.15 1.43
C LYS A 15 -27.62 83.80 2.16
N LEU A 16 -27.60 82.73 1.35
CA LEU A 16 -27.22 81.34 1.62
C LEU A 16 -27.28 80.85 3.08
N ALA A 17 -28.15 79.89 3.35
CA ALA A 17 -27.97 78.94 4.44
C ALA A 17 -27.59 77.57 3.86
N VAL A 18 -26.29 77.29 3.79
CA VAL A 18 -25.78 75.93 3.93
C VAL A 18 -25.70 75.68 5.43
N GLY A 19 -26.57 74.81 5.94
CA GLY A 19 -26.58 74.39 7.34
C GLY A 19 -26.29 72.91 7.44
N VAL A 20 -25.03 72.54 7.61
CA VAL A 20 -24.65 71.24 8.17
C VAL A 20 -24.74 71.37 9.68
N GLY A 21 -25.69 70.66 10.28
CA GLY A 21 -25.90 70.59 11.72
C GLY A 21 -26.20 69.15 12.14
N VAL A 22 -25.25 68.57 12.87
CA VAL A 22 -25.17 67.20 13.33
C VAL A 22 -26.08 66.95 14.56
N ALA A 23 -26.64 65.73 14.62
CA ALA A 23 -27.00 64.92 15.81
C ALA A 23 -28.49 64.67 16.14
N LEU A 24 -28.70 63.40 16.54
CA LEU A 24 -29.84 62.73 17.20
C LEU A 24 -31.01 62.32 16.27
N SER A 25 -31.43 61.06 16.18
CA SER A 25 -31.11 59.87 16.97
C SER A 25 -31.71 58.61 16.30
N LEU A 26 -30.86 57.63 16.03
CA LEU A 26 -31.02 56.19 16.29
C LEU A 26 -32.45 55.68 16.52
N MET A 27 -33.14 55.17 15.49
CA MET A 27 -34.10 54.06 15.62
C MET A 27 -34.18 53.28 14.30
N GLY A 28 -33.14 52.51 14.01
CA GLY A 28 -33.27 51.31 13.21
C GLY A 28 -32.97 50.15 14.14
N SER A 29 -34.00 49.50 14.66
CA SER A 29 -33.82 48.28 15.46
C SER A 29 -33.28 47.20 14.53
N ALA A 30 -31.96 47.03 14.50
CA ALA A 30 -31.37 45.78 14.06
C ALA A 30 -31.65 44.75 15.16
N TRP A 31 -32.77 44.04 15.05
CA TRP A 31 -32.97 42.81 15.80
C TRP A 31 -32.08 41.75 15.15
N ALA A 32 -30.84 41.68 15.59
CA ALA A 32 -30.07 40.44 15.53
C ALA A 32 -30.30 39.75 16.87
N ASP A 33 -31.44 39.08 17.00
CA ASP A 33 -31.66 38.16 18.11
C ASP A 33 -31.09 36.79 17.67
N SER A 34 -30.04 36.34 18.34
CA SER A 34 -29.57 34.96 18.18
C SER A 34 -30.03 34.21 19.41
N THR A 35 -30.83 33.16 19.22
CA THR A 35 -31.05 32.20 20.28
C THR A 35 -29.69 31.65 20.74
N PRO A 36 -29.46 31.45 22.06
CA PRO A 36 -28.28 30.75 22.52
C PRO A 36 -28.10 29.45 21.73
N THR A 37 -26.86 29.10 21.37
CA THR A 37 -26.57 27.76 20.84
C THR A 37 -27.18 26.72 21.76
N THR A 38 -28.04 25.86 21.22
CA THR A 38 -28.55 24.72 21.97
C THR A 38 -27.37 23.86 22.41
N THR A 39 -27.40 23.38 23.65
CA THR A 39 -26.45 22.34 24.07
C THR A 39 -26.65 21.12 23.20
N ALA A 40 -25.57 20.48 22.80
CA ALA A 40 -25.69 19.27 22.01
C ALA A 40 -26.42 18.18 22.80
N VAL A 41 -27.35 17.49 22.15
CA VAL A 41 -28.11 16.40 22.76
C VAL A 41 -27.20 15.18 22.81
N GLY A 42 -27.04 14.60 24.00
CA GLY A 42 -26.33 13.34 24.15
C GLY A 42 -27.17 12.19 23.59
N GLY A 43 -26.56 11.38 22.75
CA GLY A 43 -27.14 10.19 22.13
C GLY A 43 -26.59 8.90 22.72
N VAL A 44 -26.80 7.82 21.98
CA VAL A 44 -26.36 6.46 22.21
C VAL A 44 -24.95 6.29 21.64
N LEU A 45 -24.18 5.36 22.22
CA LEU A 45 -22.88 4.99 21.67
C LEU A 45 -23.07 4.26 20.33
N PRO A 46 -22.28 4.59 19.29
CA PRO A 46 -22.27 3.78 18.07
C PRO A 46 -21.78 2.37 18.35
N VAL A 47 -22.38 1.40 17.66
CA VAL A 47 -21.97 0.00 17.71
C VAL A 47 -21.80 -0.54 16.31
N LEU A 48 -20.71 -1.26 16.06
CA LEU A 48 -20.55 -2.02 14.83
C LEU A 48 -21.07 -3.44 15.01
N VAL A 49 -21.79 -3.92 14.01
CA VAL A 49 -22.49 -5.21 14.07
C VAL A 49 -22.08 -6.06 12.88
N ALA A 50 -21.76 -7.32 13.14
CA ALA A 50 -21.44 -8.31 12.12
C ALA A 50 -22.71 -8.67 11.30
N PRO A 51 -22.75 -8.39 9.98
CA PRO A 51 -23.96 -8.61 9.19
C PRO A 51 -24.43 -10.08 9.13
N SER A 52 -23.53 -11.04 9.26
CA SER A 52 -23.80 -12.48 9.10
C SER A 52 -24.61 -13.08 10.24
N ASN A 53 -24.50 -12.53 11.45
CA ASN A 53 -25.14 -13.09 12.64
C ASN A 53 -25.63 -12.06 13.67
N ASN A 54 -25.52 -10.77 13.37
CA ASN A 54 -25.89 -9.65 14.25
C ASN A 54 -25.13 -9.59 15.58
N THR A 55 -23.94 -10.18 15.66
CA THR A 55 -23.07 -10.02 16.84
C THR A 55 -22.60 -8.56 16.93
N THR A 56 -22.81 -7.93 18.07
CA THR A 56 -22.37 -6.56 18.36
C THR A 56 -20.87 -6.53 18.68
N HIS A 57 -20.23 -5.38 18.42
CA HIS A 57 -18.78 -5.19 18.55
C HIS A 57 -17.98 -6.23 17.74
N ALA A 58 -18.47 -6.53 16.55
CA ALA A 58 -17.88 -7.55 15.69
C ALA A 58 -18.00 -7.20 14.21
N VAL A 59 -17.13 -7.80 13.39
CA VAL A 59 -17.08 -7.59 11.94
C VAL A 59 -17.00 -8.91 11.18
N ASP A 60 -17.53 -8.97 9.97
CA ASP A 60 -17.40 -10.14 9.10
C ASP A 60 -16.19 -10.05 8.19
N PHE A 61 -15.71 -11.22 7.77
CA PHE A 61 -14.67 -11.34 6.76
C PHE A 61 -15.15 -12.06 5.50
N SER A 62 -14.55 -11.72 4.37
CA SER A 62 -14.62 -12.44 3.11
C SER A 62 -13.38 -12.12 2.27
N GLY A 63 -13.29 -12.68 1.06
CA GLY A 63 -12.17 -12.40 0.18
C GLY A 63 -12.23 -13.19 -1.12
N THR A 64 -11.29 -12.89 -2.01
CA THR A 64 -10.97 -13.76 -3.16
C THR A 64 -9.59 -14.33 -2.96
N TYR A 65 -9.52 -15.66 -3.05
CA TYR A 65 -8.32 -16.43 -2.79
C TYR A 65 -7.94 -17.23 -4.03
N ALA A 66 -6.71 -17.08 -4.47
CA ALA A 66 -6.12 -17.82 -5.58
C ALA A 66 -6.00 -19.32 -5.28
N ARG A 67 -5.88 -19.65 -3.99
CA ARG A 67 -5.83 -21.02 -3.46
C ARG A 67 -7.00 -21.26 -2.53
N THR A 68 -7.34 -22.52 -2.29
CA THR A 68 -8.45 -22.91 -1.40
C THR A 68 -8.00 -23.32 0.00
N ASP A 69 -6.70 -23.53 0.20
CA ASP A 69 -6.13 -24.13 1.41
C ASP A 69 -5.32 -23.17 2.27
N VAL A 70 -4.81 -22.08 1.68
CA VAL A 70 -3.91 -21.14 2.34
C VAL A 70 -4.04 -19.76 1.70
N MET A 71 -3.84 -18.73 2.51
CA MET A 71 -3.83 -17.35 2.06
C MET A 71 -2.54 -17.06 1.28
N SER A 72 -2.63 -16.22 0.25
CA SER A 72 -1.52 -15.98 -0.65
C SER A 72 -1.37 -14.51 -1.06
N THR A 73 -0.14 -14.11 -1.40
CA THR A 73 0.16 -12.73 -1.83
C THR A 73 -0.64 -12.39 -3.09
N GLY A 74 -1.30 -11.25 -3.10
CA GLY A 74 -2.26 -10.85 -4.15
C GLY A 74 -3.72 -11.24 -3.89
N ASP A 75 -4.01 -12.12 -2.92
CA ASP A 75 -5.39 -12.37 -2.50
C ASP A 75 -6.01 -11.10 -1.91
N THR A 76 -7.33 -11.03 -1.92
CA THR A 76 -8.05 -9.92 -1.26
C THR A 76 -8.69 -10.39 0.04
N VAL A 77 -8.71 -9.49 1.02
CA VAL A 77 -9.47 -9.67 2.28
C VAL A 77 -10.37 -8.46 2.45
N VAL A 78 -11.64 -8.73 2.73
CA VAL A 78 -12.70 -7.74 2.89
C VAL A 78 -13.25 -7.86 4.30
N LEU A 79 -13.18 -6.77 5.05
CA LEU A 79 -13.92 -6.55 6.29
C LEU A 79 -15.29 -5.96 5.94
N THR A 80 -16.35 -6.44 6.59
CA THR A 80 -17.71 -5.92 6.42
C THR A 80 -18.40 -5.75 7.76
N TYR A 81 -19.12 -4.64 7.93
CA TYR A 81 -19.86 -4.33 9.16
C TYR A 81 -21.13 -3.55 8.87
N ARG A 82 -22.10 -3.60 9.77
CA ARG A 82 -23.22 -2.64 9.83
C ARG A 82 -22.94 -1.64 10.93
N HIS A 83 -23.20 -0.36 10.67
CA HIS A 83 -23.22 0.68 11.69
C HIS A 83 -24.62 0.72 12.30
N ASP A 84 -24.72 0.48 13.61
CA ASP A 84 -25.97 0.55 14.37
C ASP A 84 -25.90 1.77 15.30
N ASP A 85 -26.62 2.81 14.91
CA ASP A 85 -26.76 4.06 15.66
C ASP A 85 -28.25 4.40 15.79
N PRO A 86 -28.87 4.15 16.96
CA PRO A 86 -30.29 4.39 17.19
C PRO A 86 -30.73 5.85 17.00
N ASP A 87 -29.81 6.80 17.08
CA ASP A 87 -30.10 8.23 16.91
C ASP A 87 -29.98 8.68 15.44
N GLY A 88 -29.54 7.77 14.56
CA GLY A 88 -29.50 7.97 13.12
C GLY A 88 -28.28 8.75 12.64
N ASP A 89 -27.21 8.80 13.44
CA ASP A 89 -25.96 9.41 12.99
C ASP A 89 -25.31 8.60 11.85
N GLU A 90 -24.56 9.30 11.01
CA GLU A 90 -23.79 8.67 9.93
C GLU A 90 -22.52 8.01 10.47
N ASP A 91 -22.11 6.91 9.84
CA ASP A 91 -20.88 6.19 10.13
C ASP A 91 -19.62 7.02 9.78
N ASP A 92 -18.63 6.98 10.68
CA ASP A 92 -17.29 7.53 10.47
C ASP A 92 -16.21 6.58 11.02
N SER A 93 -16.47 5.26 10.96
CA SER A 93 -15.57 4.23 11.50
C SER A 93 -14.38 3.93 10.57
N LEU A 94 -14.52 4.10 9.25
CA LEU A 94 -13.46 3.74 8.29
C LEU A 94 -12.10 4.42 8.46
N PRO A 95 -12.00 5.72 8.81
CA PRO A 95 -10.71 6.38 9.05
C PRO A 95 -9.90 5.74 10.18
N THR A 96 -10.53 4.89 11.00
CA THR A 96 -9.92 4.20 12.13
C THR A 96 -9.46 2.78 11.79
N VAL A 97 -9.78 2.29 10.59
CA VAL A 97 -9.42 0.93 10.17
C VAL A 97 -7.93 0.84 9.91
N VAL A 98 -7.26 -0.05 10.61
CA VAL A 98 -5.85 -0.36 10.43
C VAL A 98 -5.69 -1.85 10.17
N TRP A 99 -5.32 -2.19 8.93
CA TRP A 99 -4.92 -3.54 8.57
C TRP A 99 -3.44 -3.73 8.80
N SER A 100 -3.03 -4.90 9.28
CA SER A 100 -1.62 -5.20 9.49
C SER A 100 -1.29 -6.68 9.43
N TYR A 101 0.00 -7.00 9.39
CA TYR A 101 0.52 -8.36 9.53
C TYR A 101 1.82 -8.34 10.34
N ALA A 102 2.13 -9.46 10.98
CA ALA A 102 3.42 -9.66 11.64
C ALA A 102 4.41 -10.27 10.64
N PRO A 103 5.60 -9.66 10.41
CA PRO A 103 6.59 -10.21 9.50
C PRO A 103 7.05 -11.62 9.88
N ALA A 104 7.34 -12.45 8.87
CA ALA A 104 8.00 -13.72 9.07
C ALA A 104 9.39 -13.51 9.71
N GLY A 105 9.66 -14.17 10.83
CA GLY A 105 10.89 -13.96 11.61
C GLY A 105 10.77 -12.95 12.76
N GLY A 106 9.59 -12.35 12.95
CA GLY A 106 9.30 -11.42 14.05
C GLY A 106 9.59 -9.96 13.70
N GLY A 107 9.26 -9.06 14.62
CA GLY A 107 9.31 -7.60 14.43
C GLY A 107 7.99 -6.94 14.76
N ASP A 108 7.93 -5.63 14.55
CA ASP A 108 6.70 -4.85 14.70
C ASP A 108 5.72 -5.16 13.55
N ASP A 109 4.43 -5.00 13.82
CA ASP A 109 3.38 -5.18 12.81
C ASP A 109 3.53 -4.14 11.68
N VAL A 110 3.40 -4.59 10.44
CA VAL A 110 3.48 -3.75 9.24
C VAL A 110 2.06 -3.45 8.75
N THR A 111 1.75 -2.17 8.57
CA THR A 111 0.43 -1.73 8.09
C THR A 111 0.23 -2.04 6.60
N ILE A 112 -0.98 -2.47 6.26
CA ILE A 112 -1.45 -2.67 4.88
C ILE A 112 -2.40 -1.52 4.53
N ALA A 113 -2.14 -0.83 3.42
CA ALA A 113 -3.05 0.20 2.94
C ALA A 113 -4.31 -0.45 2.34
N PRO A 114 -5.53 -0.01 2.75
CA PRO A 114 -6.76 -0.42 2.09
C PRO A 114 -6.76 -0.04 0.61
N THR A 115 -7.19 -0.95 -0.25
CA THR A 115 -7.43 -0.70 -1.68
C THR A 115 -8.79 -0.07 -1.92
N SER A 116 -9.76 -0.28 -1.02
CA SER A 116 -11.08 0.34 -1.05
C SER A 116 -11.65 0.43 0.36
N SER A 117 -12.36 1.53 0.65
CA SER A 117 -13.13 1.71 1.88
C SER A 117 -14.42 2.44 1.57
N VAL A 118 -15.57 1.84 1.89
CA VAL A 118 -16.91 2.42 1.70
C VAL A 118 -17.65 2.42 3.03
N PRO A 119 -18.08 3.58 3.57
CA PRO A 119 -18.69 3.65 4.89
C PRO A 119 -20.06 2.98 4.87
N ALA A 120 -20.55 2.56 6.03
CA ALA A 120 -21.92 2.07 6.12
C ALA A 120 -22.90 3.21 5.84
N ASP A 121 -23.97 2.91 5.12
CA ASP A 121 -25.18 3.73 5.09
C ASP A 121 -26.34 2.93 5.66
N GLY A 122 -27.45 3.56 6.05
CA GLY A 122 -28.57 2.89 6.71
C GLY A 122 -29.19 1.71 5.92
N SER A 123 -28.76 1.46 4.69
CA SER A 123 -29.15 0.32 3.86
C SER A 123 -28.01 -0.61 3.44
N THR A 124 -26.76 -0.14 3.46
CA THR A 124 -25.59 -0.83 2.91
C THR A 124 -24.52 -0.99 3.99
N PRO A 125 -24.00 -2.22 4.21
CA PRO A 125 -22.87 -2.43 5.11
C PRO A 125 -21.63 -1.64 4.70
N GLY A 126 -20.89 -1.16 5.69
CA GLY A 126 -19.56 -0.60 5.50
C GLY A 126 -18.56 -1.69 5.15
N THR A 127 -17.60 -1.36 4.29
CA THR A 127 -16.57 -2.29 3.81
C THR A 127 -15.18 -1.66 3.82
N SER A 128 -14.17 -2.47 4.12
CA SER A 128 -12.75 -2.15 3.90
C SER A 128 -12.07 -3.34 3.25
N THR A 129 -11.38 -3.11 2.14
CA THR A 129 -10.72 -4.15 1.35
C THR A 129 -9.22 -3.90 1.31
N ILE A 130 -8.43 -4.96 1.45
CA ILE A 130 -6.99 -4.97 1.19
C ILE A 130 -6.66 -5.99 0.10
N THR A 131 -5.53 -5.77 -0.56
CA THR A 131 -4.80 -6.80 -1.31
C THR A 131 -3.59 -7.18 -0.49
N ILE A 132 -3.36 -8.48 -0.29
CA ILE A 132 -2.25 -8.97 0.53
C ILE A 132 -0.94 -8.62 -0.16
N PRO A 133 -0.08 -7.81 0.48
CA PRO A 133 1.17 -7.40 -0.11
C PRO A 133 2.16 -8.56 -0.09
N SER A 134 3.12 -8.56 -1.02
CA SER A 134 4.18 -9.56 -1.08
C SER A 134 5.06 -9.61 0.17
N GLN A 135 5.24 -8.47 0.83
CA GLN A 135 6.01 -8.37 2.06
C GLN A 135 5.34 -9.11 3.23
N ALA A 136 4.07 -9.52 3.08
CA ALA A 136 3.38 -10.39 4.02
C ALA A 136 3.69 -11.88 3.79
N LEU A 137 4.55 -12.25 2.83
CA LEU A 137 4.96 -13.63 2.62
C LEU A 137 5.53 -14.24 3.91
N GLY A 138 5.02 -15.42 4.27
CA GLY A 138 5.37 -16.14 5.48
C GLY A 138 4.70 -15.61 6.76
N ALA A 139 3.98 -14.49 6.71
CA ALA A 139 3.23 -14.00 7.87
C ALA A 139 2.16 -15.01 8.28
N ALA A 140 1.97 -15.19 9.59
CA ALA A 140 1.05 -16.21 10.11
C ALA A 140 -0.43 -15.84 9.92
N ALA A 141 -0.75 -14.55 9.92
CA ALA A 141 -2.11 -14.05 9.86
C ALA A 141 -2.16 -12.59 9.40
N ILE A 142 -3.33 -12.20 8.88
CA ILE A 142 -3.72 -10.80 8.71
C ILE A 142 -4.53 -10.37 9.94
N LYS A 143 -4.20 -9.18 10.44
CA LYS A 143 -4.81 -8.50 11.58
C LYS A 143 -5.59 -7.27 11.11
N VAL A 144 -6.58 -6.89 11.89
CA VAL A 144 -7.28 -5.62 11.70
C VAL A 144 -7.77 -5.04 13.02
N GLU A 145 -7.63 -3.74 13.17
CA GLU A 145 -8.25 -2.93 14.22
C GLU A 145 -9.24 -1.94 13.59
N ILE A 146 -10.41 -1.78 14.19
CA ILE A 146 -11.38 -0.75 13.83
C ILE A 146 -12.00 -0.16 15.10
N TRP A 147 -12.19 1.15 15.14
CA TRP A 147 -12.97 1.83 16.16
C TRP A 147 -14.38 2.12 15.66
N GLU A 148 -15.35 1.85 16.53
CA GLU A 148 -16.74 2.24 16.31
C GLU A 148 -16.84 3.77 16.43
N GLN A 149 -17.29 4.45 15.38
CA GLN A 149 -17.31 5.91 15.35
C GLN A 149 -18.50 6.46 14.56
N SER A 150 -19.20 7.43 15.13
CA SER A 150 -20.23 8.24 14.46
C SER A 150 -19.66 9.59 14.05
N LYS A 151 -20.15 10.13 12.94
CA LYS A 151 -19.75 11.42 12.40
C LYS A 151 -20.19 12.60 13.27
N THR A 152 -21.43 12.53 13.77
CA THR A 152 -22.09 13.62 14.50
C THR A 152 -22.49 13.27 15.92
N GLY A 153 -22.51 11.98 16.26
CA GLY A 153 -22.97 11.49 17.56
C GLY A 153 -22.18 12.02 18.74
N ILE A 154 -22.84 12.13 19.88
CA ILE A 154 -22.21 12.47 21.16
C ILE A 154 -22.66 11.42 22.17
N PRO A 155 -21.81 10.45 22.53
CA PRO A 155 -20.39 10.33 22.22
C PRO A 155 -20.09 9.93 20.76
N ARG A 156 -19.00 10.48 20.19
CA ARG A 156 -18.57 10.18 18.80
C ARG A 156 -17.97 8.80 18.63
N ARG A 157 -17.40 8.23 19.69
CA ARG A 157 -16.62 7.00 19.65
C ARG A 157 -17.30 5.98 20.56
N GLY A 158 -17.38 4.74 20.09
CA GLY A 158 -17.92 3.62 20.84
C GLY A 158 -17.05 3.23 22.03
N GLN A 159 -17.46 2.17 22.71
CA GLN A 159 -16.87 1.78 23.99
C GLN A 159 -15.44 1.24 23.85
N GLN A 160 -15.13 0.58 22.73
CA GLN A 160 -13.85 -0.10 22.51
C GLN A 160 -13.49 -0.22 21.03
N ALA A 161 -12.21 -0.51 20.75
CA ALA A 161 -11.78 -0.99 19.46
C ALA A 161 -12.17 -2.46 19.28
N ILE A 162 -12.48 -2.86 18.05
CA ILE A 162 -12.61 -4.25 17.64
C ILE A 162 -11.24 -4.67 17.09
N LEU A 163 -10.53 -5.51 17.83
CA LEU A 163 -9.19 -5.99 17.48
C LEU A 163 -9.23 -7.47 17.08
N VAL A 164 -9.10 -7.73 15.77
CA VAL A 164 -9.00 -9.08 15.22
C VAL A 164 -7.54 -9.43 14.95
N LEU A 165 -7.01 -10.37 15.75
CA LEU A 165 -5.61 -10.80 15.66
C LEU A 165 -5.33 -11.79 14.52
N ASP A 166 -6.38 -12.45 14.03
CA ASP A 166 -6.27 -13.41 12.94
C ASP A 166 -7.64 -13.55 12.25
N THR A 167 -7.73 -12.98 11.05
CA THR A 167 -8.95 -13.02 10.22
C THR A 167 -9.38 -14.43 9.83
N SER A 168 -8.49 -15.43 9.90
CA SER A 168 -8.82 -16.84 9.63
C SER A 168 -9.57 -17.52 10.78
N LYS A 169 -9.60 -16.89 11.96
CA LYS A 169 -10.30 -17.42 13.14
C LYS A 169 -11.77 -17.01 13.22
N GLY A 170 -12.25 -16.20 12.29
CA GLY A 170 -13.67 -15.92 12.00
C GLY A 170 -14.48 -15.28 13.13
N THR A 171 -14.63 -15.98 14.27
CA THR A 171 -15.50 -15.63 15.40
C THR A 171 -14.75 -15.30 16.70
N ASN A 172 -13.43 -15.38 16.71
CA ASN A 172 -12.62 -15.11 17.91
C ASN A 172 -12.13 -13.65 17.93
N SER A 173 -12.03 -13.06 19.12
CA SER A 173 -11.49 -11.71 19.38
C SER A 173 -12.00 -10.66 18.39
N GLY A 174 -13.29 -10.31 18.44
CA GLY A 174 -13.88 -9.27 17.57
C GLY A 174 -14.25 -9.73 16.14
N GLY A 175 -13.87 -10.95 15.76
CA GLY A 175 -14.43 -11.58 14.57
C GLY A 175 -15.90 -11.93 14.79
N GLY A 176 -16.75 -11.49 13.87
CA GLY A 176 -18.20 -11.73 13.87
C GLY A 176 -18.61 -12.92 13.02
N GLY A 177 -17.82 -13.34 12.05
CA GLY A 177 -18.17 -14.44 11.14
C GLY A 177 -17.89 -14.10 9.68
N GLY A 178 -18.87 -14.37 8.82
CA GLY A 178 -18.71 -14.37 7.36
C GLY A 178 -17.99 -15.62 6.85
N THR A 179 -17.27 -15.47 5.74
CA THR A 179 -16.34 -16.50 5.25
C THR A 179 -14.96 -16.12 5.75
N ALA A 180 -14.55 -16.72 6.88
CA ALA A 180 -13.23 -16.50 7.44
C ALA A 180 -12.16 -16.63 6.35
N SER A 181 -11.12 -15.80 6.45
CA SER A 181 -10.01 -15.88 5.51
C SER A 181 -9.29 -17.23 5.65
N LEU A 182 -8.56 -17.64 4.63
CA LEU A 182 -7.78 -18.87 4.69
C LEU A 182 -6.65 -18.73 5.73
N PRO A 183 -6.26 -19.82 6.43
CA PRO A 183 -5.18 -19.74 7.40
C PRO A 183 -3.85 -19.40 6.73
N GLY A 184 -2.92 -18.82 7.49
CA GLY A 184 -1.52 -18.72 7.11
C GLY A 184 -0.72 -20.01 7.42
N PRO A 185 0.60 -20.03 7.18
CA PRO A 185 1.41 -18.89 6.73
C PRO A 185 1.07 -18.46 5.31
N ILE A 186 1.12 -17.15 5.06
CA ILE A 186 0.86 -16.59 3.72
C ILE A 186 1.91 -17.11 2.76
N VAL A 187 1.46 -17.62 1.62
CA VAL A 187 2.34 -18.15 0.56
C VAL A 187 2.35 -17.22 -0.66
N MET A 188 3.19 -17.52 -1.64
CA MET A 188 3.14 -16.83 -2.92
C MET A 188 1.80 -17.13 -3.63
N GLY A 189 1.08 -16.09 -4.07
CA GLY A 189 -0.14 -16.23 -4.90
C GLY A 189 0.09 -17.01 -6.20
N SER A 190 -0.90 -17.80 -6.61
CA SER A 190 -0.85 -18.77 -7.72
C SER A 190 -0.17 -18.20 -8.97
N GLY A 191 0.72 -18.90 -9.70
CA GLY A 191 1.46 -20.12 -9.39
C GLY A 191 2.90 -19.96 -9.90
N ALA A 192 3.71 -21.02 -9.84
CA ALA A 192 5.08 -21.00 -10.38
C ALA A 192 5.18 -20.66 -11.90
N GLY A 193 4.07 -20.37 -12.58
CA GLY A 193 3.99 -19.83 -13.94
C GLY A 193 3.93 -18.30 -14.04
N ASP A 194 3.64 -17.59 -12.96
CA ASP A 194 3.55 -16.12 -12.92
C ASP A 194 4.84 -15.48 -12.41
N ILE A 195 5.76 -16.29 -11.87
CA ILE A 195 7.09 -15.82 -11.48
C ILE A 195 8.07 -16.14 -12.58
N VAL A 196 8.57 -15.08 -13.20
CA VAL A 196 9.55 -15.17 -14.27
C VAL A 196 10.89 -14.69 -13.76
N GLY A 197 11.95 -15.44 -14.06
CA GLY A 197 13.33 -15.08 -13.75
C GLY A 197 14.08 -14.60 -14.99
N GLY A 198 14.94 -13.60 -14.85
CA GLY A 198 15.78 -13.05 -15.92
C GLY A 198 17.20 -12.79 -15.44
N ILE A 199 18.14 -12.71 -16.39
CA ILE A 199 19.56 -12.51 -16.13
C ILE A 199 20.00 -11.19 -16.77
N TYR A 200 20.46 -10.26 -15.96
CA TYR A 200 20.80 -8.91 -16.39
C TYR A 200 22.26 -8.61 -16.05
N ARG A 201 22.96 -7.80 -16.85
CA ARG A 201 24.30 -7.35 -16.49
C ARG A 201 24.20 -6.29 -15.39
N ARG A 202 25.00 -6.40 -14.33
CA ARG A 202 24.96 -5.47 -13.20
C ARG A 202 25.22 -4.02 -13.62
N ALA A 203 26.12 -3.82 -14.59
CA ALA A 203 26.47 -2.50 -15.12
C ALA A 203 25.28 -1.78 -15.80
N ASP A 204 24.26 -2.52 -16.24
CA ASP A 204 23.08 -1.96 -16.91
C ASP A 204 22.05 -1.41 -15.91
N ASN A 205 22.28 -1.57 -14.60
CA ASN A 205 21.40 -1.12 -13.51
C ASN A 205 19.93 -1.53 -13.72
N PRO A 206 19.65 -2.85 -13.83
CA PRO A 206 18.32 -3.34 -14.19
C PRO A 206 17.27 -2.95 -13.15
N VAL A 207 16.15 -2.43 -13.64
CA VAL A 207 14.94 -2.11 -12.88
C VAL A 207 13.71 -2.46 -13.73
N ALA A 208 12.57 -2.65 -13.08
CA ALA A 208 11.26 -2.84 -13.70
C ALA A 208 11.00 -1.76 -14.79
N GLY A 209 10.76 -2.18 -16.04
CA GLY A 209 10.54 -1.29 -17.18
C GLY A 209 11.77 -0.51 -17.67
N GLY A 210 12.96 -0.80 -17.13
CA GLY A 210 14.20 -0.09 -17.46
C GLY A 210 14.82 -0.45 -18.83
N GLY A 211 14.28 -1.46 -19.51
CA GLY A 211 14.76 -1.89 -20.84
C GLY A 211 16.14 -2.55 -20.83
N ALA A 212 16.62 -3.00 -19.66
CA ALA A 212 17.87 -3.74 -19.56
C ALA A 212 17.77 -5.06 -20.36
N THR A 213 18.89 -5.45 -20.99
CA THR A 213 18.91 -6.68 -21.79
C THR A 213 18.86 -7.91 -20.89
N ASP A 214 17.89 -8.79 -21.14
CA ASP A 214 17.80 -10.09 -20.50
C ASP A 214 18.62 -11.13 -21.27
N TYR A 215 19.78 -11.51 -20.72
CA TYR A 215 20.71 -12.49 -21.27
C TYR A 215 20.18 -13.92 -21.24
N SER A 216 19.12 -14.20 -20.48
CA SER A 216 18.50 -15.53 -20.45
C SER A 216 17.57 -15.79 -21.64
N ARG A 217 17.10 -14.72 -22.31
CA ARG A 217 16.12 -14.78 -23.41
C ARG A 217 16.63 -14.18 -24.71
N THR A 218 17.62 -13.30 -24.66
CA THR A 218 18.12 -12.59 -25.86
C THR A 218 19.16 -13.43 -26.61
N THR A 219 18.80 -13.91 -27.80
CA THR A 219 19.73 -14.65 -28.67
C THR A 219 20.90 -13.76 -29.11
N GLY A 220 22.12 -14.32 -29.10
CA GLY A 220 23.34 -13.61 -29.52
C GLY A 220 23.98 -12.74 -28.43
N HIS A 221 23.36 -12.62 -27.25
CA HIS A 221 23.95 -11.99 -26.09
C HIS A 221 24.55 -13.06 -25.17
N HIS A 222 25.87 -13.24 -25.25
CA HIS A 222 26.58 -14.17 -24.39
C HIS A 222 27.14 -13.46 -23.15
N PRO A 223 27.04 -14.07 -21.96
CA PRO A 223 27.71 -13.60 -20.77
C PRO A 223 29.20 -13.39 -21.01
N MET A 224 29.74 -12.27 -20.51
CA MET A 224 31.15 -11.94 -20.62
C MET A 224 31.90 -12.39 -19.37
N VAL A 225 33.07 -12.98 -19.58
CA VAL A 225 34.03 -13.28 -18.50
C VAL A 225 34.39 -12.03 -17.70
N SER A 226 34.55 -12.20 -16.39
CA SER A 226 34.85 -11.16 -15.41
C SER A 226 33.75 -10.12 -15.20
N GLU A 227 32.62 -10.23 -15.90
CA GLU A 227 31.44 -9.41 -15.65
C GLU A 227 30.55 -10.01 -14.58
N THR A 228 29.84 -9.13 -13.87
CA THR A 228 28.83 -9.51 -12.87
C THR A 228 27.44 -9.44 -13.47
N TYR A 229 26.68 -10.50 -13.28
CA TYR A 229 25.28 -10.63 -13.65
C TYR A 229 24.40 -10.69 -12.41
N LEU A 230 23.20 -10.16 -12.54
CA LEU A 230 22.15 -10.15 -11.53
C LEU A 230 21.01 -11.07 -12.00
N PHE A 231 20.53 -11.91 -11.10
CA PHE A 231 19.29 -12.63 -11.27
C PHE A 231 18.16 -11.81 -10.66
N ARG A 232 17.08 -11.63 -11.42
CA ARG A 232 15.86 -11.02 -10.91
C ARG A 232 14.69 -11.93 -11.21
N ALA A 233 13.88 -12.21 -10.20
CA ALA A 233 12.59 -12.84 -10.34
C ALA A 233 11.50 -11.80 -10.08
N TRP A 234 10.48 -11.76 -10.93
CA TRP A 234 9.36 -10.84 -10.77
C TRP A 234 8.04 -11.55 -11.01
N ARG A 235 6.97 -10.92 -10.52
CA ARG A 235 5.61 -11.33 -10.88
C ARG A 235 5.27 -10.77 -12.27
N ASP A 236 5.28 -11.64 -13.26
CA ASP A 236 4.92 -11.37 -14.65
C ASP A 236 3.38 -11.32 -14.77
N THR A 237 2.83 -10.15 -14.51
CA THR A 237 1.38 -9.93 -14.42
C THR A 237 0.69 -10.00 -15.77
N ASN A 238 1.44 -9.82 -16.86
CA ASN A 238 0.90 -9.80 -18.21
C ASN A 238 1.33 -11.02 -19.06
N GLY A 239 2.20 -11.88 -18.52
CA GLY A 239 2.62 -13.16 -19.12
C GLY A 239 3.56 -13.02 -20.32
N ASN A 240 4.25 -11.89 -20.49
CA ASN A 240 5.10 -11.64 -21.64
C ASN A 240 6.58 -12.04 -21.43
N GLY A 241 6.94 -12.41 -20.20
CA GLY A 241 8.30 -12.79 -19.81
C GLY A 241 9.31 -11.65 -19.78
N VAL A 242 8.87 -10.40 -19.75
CA VAL A 242 9.65 -9.17 -19.66
C VAL A 242 9.39 -8.52 -18.30
N TRP A 243 10.41 -7.92 -17.69
CA TRP A 243 10.23 -7.20 -16.44
C TRP A 243 9.72 -5.79 -16.69
N ASP A 244 8.40 -5.61 -16.67
CA ASP A 244 7.72 -4.38 -17.05
C ASP A 244 7.58 -3.38 -15.88
N ALA A 245 7.31 -2.12 -16.21
CA ALA A 245 7.09 -1.08 -15.21
C ALA A 245 5.86 -1.42 -14.34
N GLY A 246 6.04 -1.41 -13.02
CA GLY A 246 5.00 -1.75 -12.06
C GLY A 246 4.99 -3.23 -11.66
N GLU A 247 5.80 -4.08 -12.30
CA GLU A 247 5.97 -5.46 -11.87
C GLU A 247 6.92 -5.59 -10.71
N GLU A 248 6.54 -6.48 -9.81
CA GLU A 248 7.14 -6.57 -8.49
C GLU A 248 8.38 -7.48 -8.49
N ASP A 249 9.50 -7.00 -7.92
CA ASP A 249 10.68 -7.82 -7.68
C ASP A 249 10.45 -8.76 -6.50
N VAL A 250 10.33 -10.06 -6.80
CA VAL A 250 10.17 -11.12 -5.79
C VAL A 250 11.47 -11.86 -5.50
N THR A 251 12.61 -11.42 -6.04
CA THR A 251 13.92 -12.03 -5.78
C THR A 251 14.23 -12.18 -4.27
N PRO A 252 13.94 -11.20 -3.40
CA PRO A 252 14.19 -11.33 -1.96
C PRO A 252 13.35 -12.42 -1.27
N HIS A 253 12.30 -12.90 -1.93
CA HIS A 253 11.34 -13.86 -1.40
C HIS A 253 11.65 -15.31 -1.80
N LEU A 254 12.68 -15.52 -2.63
CA LEU A 254 13.09 -16.83 -3.08
C LEU A 254 13.76 -17.61 -1.95
N SER A 255 13.36 -18.86 -1.81
CA SER A 255 13.95 -19.81 -0.87
C SER A 255 15.31 -20.34 -1.35
N SER A 256 15.54 -20.35 -2.67
CA SER A 256 16.79 -20.81 -3.26
C SER A 256 17.07 -20.15 -4.60
N ILE A 257 18.36 -19.92 -4.86
CA ILE A 257 18.92 -19.51 -6.16
C ILE A 257 20.13 -20.41 -6.40
N SER A 258 20.32 -20.89 -7.63
CA SER A 258 21.49 -21.67 -8.01
C SER A 258 21.91 -21.33 -9.43
N TRP A 259 23.11 -20.75 -9.56
CA TRP A 259 23.70 -20.45 -10.85
C TRP A 259 24.34 -21.69 -11.48
N THR A 260 24.26 -21.79 -12.80
CA THR A 260 24.97 -22.80 -13.59
C THR A 260 25.58 -22.19 -14.85
N LEU A 261 26.85 -22.52 -15.07
CA LEU A 261 27.60 -22.14 -16.26
C LEU A 261 27.73 -23.37 -17.17
N ASN A 262 27.32 -23.23 -18.44
CA ASN A 262 27.29 -24.29 -19.43
C ASN A 262 27.93 -23.83 -20.74
N GLY A 263 28.33 -24.76 -21.60
CA GLY A 263 28.79 -24.46 -22.96
C GLY A 263 30.29 -24.63 -23.14
N SER A 264 30.78 -24.31 -24.34
CA SER A 264 32.19 -24.49 -24.71
C SER A 264 32.79 -23.14 -25.02
N ASN A 265 34.01 -22.89 -24.52
CA ASN A 265 34.76 -21.75 -24.99
C ASN A 265 35.23 -21.98 -26.44
N VAL A 266 35.66 -20.91 -27.10
CA VAL A 266 36.39 -21.02 -28.36
C VAL A 266 37.89 -21.05 -28.09
N THR A 267 38.65 -21.71 -28.96
CA THR A 267 40.12 -21.60 -28.91
C THR A 267 40.52 -20.15 -29.20
N ALA A 268 41.12 -19.47 -28.21
CA ALA A 268 41.85 -18.24 -28.47
C ALA A 268 43.00 -18.51 -29.44
N ALA A 269 43.41 -17.51 -30.22
CA ALA A 269 44.55 -17.63 -31.15
C ALA A 269 45.79 -18.21 -30.42
N GLY A 270 46.04 -19.51 -30.61
CA GLY A 270 46.96 -20.31 -29.80
C GLY A 270 46.56 -21.79 -29.79
N SER A 271 47.46 -22.67 -29.35
CA SER A 271 47.30 -24.13 -29.39
C SER A 271 46.46 -24.73 -28.24
N GLY A 272 45.66 -23.91 -27.56
CA GLY A 272 44.82 -24.36 -26.44
C GLY A 272 43.57 -25.10 -26.91
N ALA A 273 43.32 -26.28 -26.37
CA ALA A 273 42.10 -27.03 -26.67
C ALA A 273 40.86 -26.33 -26.06
N PRO A 274 39.71 -26.31 -26.75
CA PRO A 274 38.45 -25.88 -26.16
C PRO A 274 38.12 -26.69 -24.90
N THR A 275 37.57 -26.02 -23.90
CA THR A 275 37.04 -26.58 -22.66
C THR A 275 35.52 -26.44 -22.67
N THR A 276 34.82 -27.52 -22.35
CA THR A 276 33.37 -27.53 -22.16
C THR A 276 33.05 -27.56 -20.68
N LEU A 277 32.22 -26.62 -20.23
CA LEU A 277 31.64 -26.61 -18.90
C LEU A 277 30.23 -27.21 -18.97
N THR A 278 29.93 -28.11 -18.04
CA THR A 278 28.59 -28.65 -17.84
C THR A 278 28.27 -28.53 -16.36
N ALA A 279 27.23 -27.76 -16.05
CA ALA A 279 26.78 -27.43 -14.71
C ALA A 279 27.92 -26.95 -13.79
N HIS A 280 28.82 -26.12 -14.31
CA HIS A 280 29.89 -25.55 -13.48
C HIS A 280 29.36 -24.40 -12.60
N ALA A 281 30.01 -24.14 -11.47
CA ALA A 281 29.60 -23.15 -10.47
C ALA A 281 28.25 -23.39 -9.76
N THR A 282 27.79 -24.64 -9.71
CA THR A 282 26.65 -25.06 -8.88
C THR A 282 26.93 -24.73 -7.41
N GLY A 283 26.07 -23.92 -6.79
CA GLY A 283 26.16 -23.57 -5.36
C GLY A 283 26.43 -22.10 -5.06
N VAL A 284 26.54 -21.22 -6.06
CA VAL A 284 26.37 -19.78 -5.83
C VAL A 284 24.89 -19.52 -5.56
N THR A 285 24.56 -19.11 -4.35
CA THR A 285 23.17 -18.92 -3.87
C THR A 285 22.71 -17.48 -3.79
N THR A 286 23.58 -16.53 -4.13
CA THR A 286 23.25 -15.11 -4.17
C THR A 286 22.54 -14.75 -5.47
N ASP A 287 21.83 -13.63 -5.47
CA ASP A 287 21.22 -13.02 -6.66
C ASP A 287 22.26 -12.44 -7.64
N GLN A 288 23.56 -12.57 -7.34
CA GLN A 288 24.65 -12.07 -8.18
C GLN A 288 25.66 -13.17 -8.49
N TYR A 289 26.21 -13.14 -9.69
CA TYR A 289 27.25 -14.05 -10.13
C TYR A 289 28.28 -13.34 -11.02
N THR A 290 29.56 -13.46 -10.69
CA THR A 290 30.66 -13.02 -11.57
C THR A 290 31.15 -14.21 -12.38
N VAL A 291 31.13 -14.10 -13.70
CA VAL A 291 31.62 -15.15 -14.59
C VAL A 291 33.13 -15.29 -14.41
N PRO A 292 33.64 -16.45 -13.97
CA PRO A 292 35.06 -16.62 -13.68
C PRO A 292 35.89 -16.63 -14.97
N VAL A 293 37.16 -16.24 -14.84
CA VAL A 293 38.16 -16.45 -15.90
C VAL A 293 38.44 -17.95 -16.04
N ASN A 294 38.52 -18.45 -17.28
CA ASN A 294 38.91 -19.82 -17.52
C ASN A 294 40.42 -19.98 -17.31
N GLY A 295 40.83 -20.36 -16.10
CA GLY A 295 42.24 -20.61 -15.77
C GLY A 295 42.92 -21.69 -16.62
N ALA A 296 42.16 -22.54 -17.32
CA ALA A 296 42.69 -23.55 -18.24
C ALA A 296 42.95 -23.03 -19.66
N SER A 297 42.43 -21.85 -20.03
CA SER A 297 42.62 -21.33 -21.39
C SER A 297 44.09 -21.05 -21.69
N GLY A 298 44.88 -20.67 -20.68
CA GLY A 298 46.30 -20.35 -20.77
C GLY A 298 46.65 -19.30 -21.84
N SER A 299 45.62 -18.66 -22.42
CA SER A 299 45.71 -18.04 -23.74
C SER A 299 46.07 -16.56 -23.68
N GLY A 300 45.87 -15.93 -22.53
CA GLY A 300 46.02 -14.48 -22.36
C GLY A 300 45.05 -13.65 -23.20
N ALA A 301 44.12 -14.27 -23.92
CA ALA A 301 43.19 -13.62 -24.83
C ALA A 301 41.75 -13.92 -24.41
N ALA A 302 40.93 -12.87 -24.34
CA ALA A 302 39.54 -12.98 -23.89
C ALA A 302 38.72 -13.99 -24.69
N SER A 303 38.99 -14.18 -25.99
CA SER A 303 38.27 -15.18 -26.79
C SER A 303 38.41 -16.60 -26.24
N GLY A 304 39.54 -16.94 -25.62
CA GLY A 304 39.79 -18.23 -24.99
C GLY A 304 39.05 -18.45 -23.68
N ASP A 305 38.56 -17.37 -23.07
CA ASP A 305 37.78 -17.44 -21.83
C ASP A 305 36.27 -17.35 -22.10
N GLN A 306 35.86 -16.89 -23.29
CA GLN A 306 34.47 -16.59 -23.66
C GLN A 306 33.78 -17.77 -24.36
N GLY A 307 32.44 -17.81 -24.27
CA GLY A 307 31.60 -18.80 -24.98
C GLY A 307 30.65 -19.62 -24.07
N PHE A 308 30.64 -19.33 -22.78
CA PHE A 308 29.74 -19.99 -21.83
C PHE A 308 28.37 -19.31 -21.77
N GLY A 309 27.30 -20.11 -21.69
CA GLY A 309 25.95 -19.69 -21.33
C GLY A 309 25.72 -19.77 -19.83
N LEU A 310 24.86 -18.90 -19.33
CA LEU A 310 24.52 -18.77 -17.92
C LEU A 310 23.05 -19.10 -17.71
N ALA A 311 22.76 -19.89 -16.68
CA ALA A 311 21.42 -20.28 -16.28
C ALA A 311 21.25 -20.16 -14.77
N VAL A 312 20.01 -20.00 -14.33
CA VAL A 312 19.63 -19.96 -12.91
C VAL A 312 18.46 -20.90 -12.67
N VAL A 313 18.58 -21.70 -11.61
CA VAL A 313 17.46 -22.46 -11.03
C VAL A 313 17.06 -21.78 -9.74
N PHE A 314 15.77 -21.54 -9.53
CA PHE A 314 15.24 -20.83 -8.36
C PHE A 314 13.93 -21.43 -7.87
N ASN A 315 13.63 -21.26 -6.58
CA ASN A 315 12.36 -21.63 -5.94
C ASN A 315 11.97 -20.62 -4.87
#